data_AF-A0A6M3KY29-F1
#
_entry.id   AF-A0A6M3KY29-F1
#
_cell.length_a   1.000
_cell.length_b   1.000
_cell.length_c   1.000
_cell.angle_alpha   90.00
_cell.angle_beta   90.00
_cell.angle_gamma   90.00
#
_symmetry.space_group_name_H-M   'P 1'
#
loop_
_entity.id
_entity.type
_entity.pdbx_description
1 polymer ?
#
loop_
_entity_poly.entity_id
_entity_poly.type
_entity_poly.pdbx_seq_one_letter_code
_entity_poly.pdbx_strand_id
1 'polypeptide(L)'
;MIKKTYTQTTVSEQPRLTIQHDEWPTNPREDSNLGLFITVDSDHYSPDRNETMERIIKDTGDDARDAEHHMELITKMIHEETDERVVAIYPVCKYEHGGIAYSLGTSHGFDYSNNGFYIVTEAGQKELGADKKNFERIIKQELDTYNKYVNGEVYAFNLCDEHGAHIDSCSGFYNIEDIKEYLPKEWQNEDMQDYLILN
;
A
#
# COMPACT_ATOMS: atom_id res chain seq x y z
N MET A 1 -22.58 21.44 5.91
CA MET A 1 -23.38 20.30 6.42
C MET A 1 -23.49 20.40 7.93
N ILE A 2 -24.60 19.92 8.53
CA ILE A 2 -24.75 19.83 10.00
C ILE A 2 -24.28 18.42 10.40
N LYS A 3 -23.15 18.30 11.10
CA LYS A 3 -22.62 17.01 11.56
C LYS A 3 -23.55 16.38 12.60
N LYS A 4 -23.72 15.05 12.58
CA LYS A 4 -24.52 14.30 13.57
C LYS A 4 -23.77 14.22 14.93
N THR A 5 -24.36 14.74 16.01
CA THR A 5 -23.77 14.81 17.37
C THR A 5 -24.66 14.16 18.43
N TYR A 6 -24.14 13.96 19.66
CA TYR A 6 -24.89 13.51 20.85
C TYR A 6 -24.60 14.36 22.10
N THR A 7 -25.46 14.30 23.14
CA THR A 7 -25.34 15.13 24.37
C THR A 7 -25.29 14.28 25.65
N GLN A 8 -24.20 14.38 26.43
CA GLN A 8 -24.13 13.88 27.81
C GLN A 8 -24.33 15.01 28.84
N THR A 9 -24.92 14.69 30.00
CA THR A 9 -25.22 15.61 31.12
C THR A 9 -23.96 16.10 31.86
N THR A 10 -23.00 16.64 31.11
CA THR A 10 -21.98 17.63 31.49
C THR A 10 -21.24 18.01 30.19
N VAL A 11 -21.76 19.04 29.51
CA VAL A 11 -21.10 19.91 28.51
C VAL A 11 -19.97 19.30 27.66
N SER A 12 -20.31 18.52 26.63
CA SER A 12 -19.67 18.58 25.31
C SER A 12 -20.50 17.79 24.29
N GLU A 13 -20.92 18.42 23.19
CA GLU A 13 -21.42 17.67 22.03
C GLU A 13 -20.23 16.94 21.38
N GLN A 14 -20.28 15.61 21.32
CA GLN A 14 -19.30 14.83 20.59
C GLN A 14 -19.94 14.23 19.32
N PRO A 15 -19.16 14.09 18.22
CA PRO A 15 -19.65 13.49 17.00
C PRO A 15 -19.98 12.00 17.21
N ARG A 16 -21.05 11.51 16.55
CA ARG A 16 -21.44 10.09 16.59
C ARG A 16 -20.48 9.18 15.80
N LEU A 17 -19.80 9.74 14.79
CA LEU A 17 -18.79 9.06 13.99
C LEU A 17 -17.53 9.91 14.01
N THR A 18 -16.41 9.27 14.29
CA THR A 18 -15.07 9.85 14.18
C THR A 18 -14.23 8.98 13.29
N ILE A 19 -13.56 9.58 12.31
CA ILE A 19 -12.56 8.92 11.48
C ILE A 19 -11.22 9.59 11.76
N GLN A 20 -10.18 8.78 11.85
CA GLN A 20 -8.81 9.24 12.08
C GLN A 20 -7.84 8.41 11.24
N HIS A 21 -6.61 8.88 11.13
CA HIS A 21 -5.53 8.04 10.62
C HIS A 21 -5.28 6.88 11.59
N ASP A 22 -5.12 5.68 11.04
CA ASP A 22 -4.73 4.50 11.80
C ASP A 22 -3.30 4.71 12.32
N GLU A 23 -3.12 4.67 13.63
CA GLU A 23 -1.81 4.82 14.27
C GLU A 23 -0.97 3.53 14.18
N TRP A 24 -1.61 2.40 13.92
CA TRP A 24 -0.98 1.07 13.90
C TRP A 24 -1.41 0.27 12.66
N PRO A 25 -1.26 0.82 11.44
CA PRO A 25 -1.66 0.13 10.23
C PRO A 25 -0.78 -1.11 10.01
N THR A 26 -1.40 -2.20 9.57
CA THR A 26 -0.64 -3.39 9.13
C THR A 26 -0.03 -3.13 7.76
N ASN A 27 1.21 -3.57 7.55
CA ASN A 27 1.87 -3.42 6.25
C ASN A 27 1.17 -4.29 5.20
N PRO A 28 0.62 -3.72 4.10
CA PRO A 28 -0.09 -4.51 3.08
C PRO A 28 0.82 -5.49 2.33
N ARG A 29 2.14 -5.36 2.49
CA ARG A 29 3.12 -6.33 1.99
C ARG A 29 3.19 -7.62 2.80
N GLU A 30 2.60 -7.67 4.00
CA GLU A 30 2.45 -8.89 4.80
C GLU A 30 1.23 -9.73 4.35
N ASP A 31 0.39 -9.19 3.47
CA ASP A 31 -0.75 -9.90 2.88
C ASP A 31 -0.31 -10.83 1.72
N SER A 32 -1.27 -11.58 1.16
CA SER A 32 -1.08 -12.32 -0.09
C SER A 32 -0.90 -11.34 -1.26
N ASN A 33 0.30 -11.29 -1.83
CA ASN A 33 0.66 -10.41 -2.93
C ASN A 33 1.07 -11.22 -4.18
N LEU A 34 0.98 -10.62 -5.36
CA LEU A 34 1.30 -11.28 -6.64
C LEU A 34 2.77 -11.70 -6.75
N GLY A 35 3.65 -10.99 -6.05
CA GLY A 35 5.08 -11.22 -6.05
C GLY A 35 5.80 -10.30 -5.07
N LEU A 36 7.10 -10.19 -5.26
CA LEU A 36 7.97 -9.41 -4.39
C LEU A 36 8.15 -7.98 -4.93
N PHE A 37 7.88 -6.98 -4.10
CA PHE A 37 8.17 -5.59 -4.34
C PHE A 37 9.46 -5.21 -3.61
N ILE A 38 10.56 -5.18 -4.37
CA ILE A 38 11.90 -4.95 -3.83
C ILE A 38 12.44 -3.61 -4.32
N THR A 39 12.90 -2.77 -3.40
CA THR A 39 13.61 -1.52 -3.71
C THR A 39 15.01 -1.54 -3.12
N VAL A 40 15.97 -0.95 -3.82
CA VAL A 40 17.33 -0.75 -3.32
C VAL A 40 17.52 0.75 -3.08
N ASP A 41 17.41 1.15 -1.81
CA ASP A 41 17.52 2.52 -1.34
C ASP A 41 18.50 2.56 -0.16
N SER A 42 19.36 3.59 -0.07
CA SER A 42 20.33 3.69 1.02
C SER A 42 19.70 4.09 2.34
N ASP A 43 18.57 4.80 2.29
CA ASP A 43 17.97 5.49 3.43
C ASP A 43 16.68 4.81 3.90
N HIS A 44 16.16 3.87 3.12
CA HIS A 44 14.89 3.20 3.37
C HIS A 44 14.99 1.68 3.23
N TYR A 45 14.26 0.96 4.08
CA TYR A 45 14.08 -0.48 3.91
C TYR A 45 13.21 -0.76 2.69
N SER A 46 13.52 -1.85 2.00
CA SER A 46 12.67 -2.40 0.95
C SER A 46 11.25 -2.72 1.48
N PRO A 47 10.19 -2.46 0.69
CA PRO A 47 8.81 -2.82 1.03
C PRO A 47 8.66 -4.27 1.48
N ASP A 48 9.21 -5.19 0.68
CA ASP A 48 9.42 -6.57 1.09
C ASP A 48 10.87 -6.71 1.56
N ARG A 49 11.07 -6.93 2.87
CA ARG A 49 12.40 -7.13 3.45
C ARG A 49 12.95 -8.47 3.00
N ASN A 50 13.92 -8.44 2.08
CA ASN A 50 14.51 -9.65 1.54
C ASN A 50 15.96 -9.37 1.11
N GLU A 51 16.89 -9.57 2.04
CA GLU A 51 18.31 -9.26 1.86
C GLU A 51 18.91 -9.95 0.63
N THR A 52 18.42 -11.14 0.28
CA THR A 52 18.92 -11.88 -0.89
C THR A 52 18.46 -11.23 -2.18
N MET A 53 17.18 -10.86 -2.29
CA MET A 53 16.66 -10.17 -3.48
C MET A 53 17.23 -8.76 -3.61
N GLU A 54 17.34 -8.03 -2.50
CA GLU A 54 17.96 -6.70 -2.46
C GLU A 54 19.42 -6.75 -2.94
N ARG A 55 20.20 -7.73 -2.47
CA ARG A 55 21.57 -7.96 -2.93
C ARG A 55 21.62 -8.32 -4.41
N ILE A 56 20.78 -9.27 -4.88
CA ILE A 56 20.75 -9.67 -6.30
C ILE A 56 20.48 -8.45 -7.20
N ILE A 57 19.48 -7.63 -6.86
CA ILE A 57 19.14 -6.44 -7.64
C ILE A 57 20.31 -5.45 -7.65
N LYS A 58 20.96 -5.24 -6.50
CA LYS A 58 22.11 -4.34 -6.39
C LYS A 58 23.31 -4.83 -7.22
N ASP A 59 23.72 -6.08 -7.01
CA ASP A 59 24.89 -6.68 -7.65
C ASP A 59 24.73 -6.70 -9.18
N THR A 60 23.53 -7.04 -9.67
CA THR A 60 23.24 -7.07 -11.12
C THR A 60 23.08 -5.68 -11.74
N GLY A 61 22.82 -4.65 -10.93
CA GLY A 61 22.65 -3.28 -11.39
C GLY A 61 23.93 -2.67 -11.95
N ASP A 62 25.08 -3.02 -11.37
CA ASP A 62 26.40 -2.53 -11.81
C ASP A 62 26.79 -3.07 -13.20
N ASP A 63 26.27 -4.24 -13.58
CA ASP A 63 26.51 -4.91 -14.87
C ASP A 63 25.40 -4.63 -15.92
N ALA A 64 24.29 -4.02 -15.50
CA ALA A 64 23.16 -3.75 -16.35
C ALA A 64 23.44 -2.62 -17.36
N ARG A 65 22.94 -2.76 -18.59
CA ARG A 65 23.09 -1.75 -19.65
C ARG A 65 21.87 -0.83 -19.73
N ASP A 66 20.72 -1.38 -19.39
CA ASP A 66 19.41 -0.76 -19.36
C ASP A 66 18.50 -1.62 -18.45
N ALA A 67 17.26 -1.17 -18.24
CA ALA A 67 16.31 -1.86 -17.38
C ALA A 67 15.95 -3.28 -17.87
N GLU A 68 15.91 -3.51 -19.19
CA GLU A 68 15.59 -4.81 -19.76
C GLU A 68 16.70 -5.82 -19.48
N HIS A 69 17.95 -5.43 -19.73
CA HIS A 69 19.12 -6.25 -19.39
C HIS A 69 19.22 -6.49 -17.88
N HIS A 70 18.87 -5.51 -17.05
CA HIS A 70 18.85 -5.69 -15.59
C HIS A 70 17.86 -6.78 -15.18
N MET A 71 16.64 -6.76 -15.73
CA MET A 71 15.63 -7.80 -15.46
C MET A 71 16.07 -9.19 -15.90
N GLU A 72 16.80 -9.31 -17.02
CA GLU A 72 17.40 -10.58 -17.46
C GLU A 72 18.43 -11.10 -16.44
N LEU A 73 19.33 -10.23 -15.97
CA LEU A 73 20.36 -10.57 -14.99
C LEU A 73 19.75 -10.93 -13.63
N ILE A 74 18.76 -10.17 -13.15
CA ILE A 74 18.01 -10.47 -11.92
C ILE A 74 17.37 -11.85 -12.04
N THR A 75 16.64 -12.12 -13.13
CA THR A 75 15.97 -13.43 -13.35
C THR A 75 16.97 -14.57 -13.30
N LYS A 76 18.13 -14.41 -13.96
CA LYS A 76 19.19 -15.42 -13.96
C LYS A 76 19.75 -15.66 -12.55
N MET A 77 20.11 -14.59 -11.83
CA MET A 77 20.69 -14.70 -10.49
C MET A 77 19.70 -15.29 -9.48
N ILE A 78 18.42 -14.90 -9.52
CA ILE A 78 17.37 -15.51 -8.69
C ILE A 78 17.30 -17.03 -8.94
N HIS A 79 17.36 -17.44 -10.21
CA HIS A 79 17.32 -18.85 -10.57
C HIS A 79 18.56 -19.64 -10.13
N GLU A 80 19.73 -19.01 -10.12
CA GLU A 80 21.00 -19.63 -9.74
C GLU A 80 21.18 -19.72 -8.21
N GLU A 81 20.65 -18.74 -7.47
CA GLU A 81 20.93 -18.59 -6.03
C GLU A 81 19.75 -18.96 -5.12
N THR A 82 18.53 -19.12 -5.66
CA THR A 82 17.31 -19.35 -4.88
C THR A 82 16.42 -20.40 -5.52
N ASP A 83 15.46 -20.91 -4.74
CA ASP A 83 14.42 -21.82 -5.25
C ASP A 83 13.22 -21.07 -5.89
N GLU A 84 13.23 -19.73 -5.88
CA GLU A 84 12.11 -18.95 -6.40
C GLU A 84 11.98 -19.02 -7.92
N ARG A 85 10.73 -19.15 -8.37
CA ARG A 85 10.37 -19.20 -9.78
C ARG A 85 9.81 -17.87 -10.22
N VAL A 86 10.62 -17.10 -10.95
CA VAL A 86 10.22 -15.83 -11.55
C VAL A 86 9.31 -16.07 -12.76
N VAL A 87 8.17 -15.39 -12.79
CA VAL A 87 7.21 -15.45 -13.91
C VAL A 87 7.33 -14.21 -14.81
N ALA A 88 7.55 -13.04 -14.19
CA ALA A 88 7.74 -11.76 -14.84
C ALA A 88 8.44 -10.79 -13.88
N ILE A 89 9.13 -9.79 -14.41
CA ILE A 89 9.71 -8.69 -13.64
C ILE A 89 9.25 -7.38 -14.28
N TYR A 90 8.96 -6.38 -13.45
CA TYR A 90 8.61 -5.04 -13.88
C TYR A 90 9.46 -4.01 -13.13
N PRO A 91 10.03 -3.01 -13.80
CA PRO A 91 10.70 -1.91 -13.10
C PRO A 91 9.68 -1.10 -12.30
N VAL A 92 10.13 -0.57 -11.17
CA VAL A 92 9.37 0.34 -10.32
C VAL A 92 10.17 1.62 -10.11
N CYS A 93 9.51 2.75 -10.28
CA CYS A 93 10.05 4.06 -10.03
C CYS A 93 9.47 4.65 -8.75
N LYS A 94 10.33 5.27 -7.94
CA LYS A 94 9.98 6.04 -6.74
C LYS A 94 10.07 7.54 -7.04
N TYR A 95 9.03 8.27 -6.67
CA TYR A 95 9.03 9.72 -6.52
C TYR A 95 9.01 10.08 -5.04
N GLU A 96 9.84 11.04 -4.61
CA GLU A 96 9.91 11.46 -3.22
C GLU A 96 10.01 13.00 -3.10
N HIS A 97 8.90 13.64 -2.73
CA HIS A 97 8.84 15.09 -2.49
C HIS A 97 7.65 15.45 -1.58
N GLY A 98 7.87 15.43 -0.26
CA GLY A 98 6.80 15.65 0.73
C GLY A 98 5.86 14.45 0.94
N GLY A 99 6.08 13.38 0.17
CA GLY A 99 5.43 12.08 0.25
C GLY A 99 6.15 11.11 -0.70
N ILE A 100 5.85 9.82 -0.59
CA ILE A 100 6.47 8.77 -1.39
C ILE A 100 5.43 8.21 -2.37
N ALA A 101 5.78 8.11 -3.65
CA ALA A 101 4.93 7.49 -4.65
C ALA A 101 5.73 6.49 -5.49
N TYR A 102 5.34 5.23 -5.43
CA TYR A 102 5.84 4.16 -6.29
C TYR A 102 4.91 3.96 -7.48
N SER A 103 5.51 3.77 -8.65
CA SER A 103 4.79 3.59 -9.90
C SER A 103 5.47 2.53 -10.77
N LEU A 104 4.66 1.77 -11.50
CA LEU A 104 5.15 0.77 -12.44
C LEU A 104 5.83 1.45 -13.64
N GLY A 105 7.02 1.02 -14.00
CA GLY A 105 7.80 1.56 -15.12
C GLY A 105 9.06 2.29 -14.66
N THR A 106 9.60 3.08 -15.59
CA THR A 106 10.76 3.95 -15.36
C THR A 106 10.38 5.42 -15.59
N SER A 107 10.94 6.33 -14.81
CA SER A 107 10.80 7.78 -15.00
C SER A 107 12.16 8.47 -14.98
N HIS A 108 12.18 9.76 -15.33
CA HIS A 108 13.36 10.62 -15.30
C HIS A 108 12.99 11.99 -14.71
N GLY A 109 13.84 12.51 -13.83
CA GLY A 109 13.63 13.79 -13.17
C GLY A 109 14.49 13.89 -11.91
N PHE A 110 14.50 15.05 -11.26
CA PHE A 110 15.31 15.26 -10.06
C PHE A 110 14.80 14.44 -8.87
N ASP A 111 13.49 14.42 -8.66
CA ASP A 111 12.83 13.71 -7.54
C ASP A 111 12.45 12.25 -7.88
N TYR A 112 12.85 11.75 -9.05
CA TYR A 112 12.52 10.40 -9.51
C TYR A 112 13.75 9.50 -9.47
N SER A 113 13.59 8.29 -8.95
CA SER A 113 14.58 7.23 -9.00
C SER A 113 13.98 5.93 -9.55
N ASN A 114 14.68 5.27 -10.46
CA ASN A 114 14.31 3.93 -10.93
C ASN A 114 15.03 2.91 -10.05
N ASN A 115 14.52 2.71 -8.84
CA ASN A 115 15.27 2.09 -7.74
C ASN A 115 14.69 0.75 -7.28
N GLY A 116 13.73 0.16 -8.00
CA GLY A 116 13.15 -1.10 -7.58
C GLY A 116 12.55 -1.92 -8.71
N PHE A 117 12.14 -3.13 -8.35
CA PHE A 117 11.48 -4.07 -9.22
C PHE A 117 10.33 -4.75 -8.50
N TYR A 118 9.27 -5.02 -9.25
CA TYR A 118 8.22 -5.94 -8.86
C TYR A 118 8.49 -7.28 -9.55
N ILE A 119 8.80 -8.31 -8.78
CA ILE A 119 9.16 -9.65 -9.24
C ILE A 119 7.95 -10.57 -9.01
N VAL A 120 7.20 -10.87 -10.06
CA VAL A 120 6.07 -11.81 -9.99
C VAL A 120 6.61 -13.23 -9.82
N THR A 121 6.20 -13.88 -8.73
CA THR A 121 6.62 -15.25 -8.42
C THR A 121 5.54 -16.25 -8.83
N GLU A 122 5.94 -17.49 -9.12
CA GLU A 122 4.98 -18.55 -9.43
C GLU A 122 4.06 -18.85 -8.24
N ALA A 123 4.58 -18.73 -7.02
CA ALA A 123 3.81 -18.88 -5.78
C ALA A 123 2.70 -17.83 -5.68
N GLY A 124 3.05 -16.54 -5.76
CA GLY A 124 2.07 -15.44 -5.69
C GLY A 124 1.06 -15.49 -6.85
N GLN A 125 1.51 -15.84 -8.06
CA GLN A 125 0.59 -16.06 -9.19
C GLN A 125 -0.45 -17.15 -8.88
N LYS A 126 -0.02 -18.30 -8.36
CA LYS A 126 -0.91 -19.44 -8.06
C LYS A 126 -1.87 -19.11 -6.93
N GLU A 127 -1.38 -18.47 -5.88
CA GLU A 127 -2.18 -18.10 -4.70
C GLU A 127 -3.31 -17.14 -5.07
N LEU A 128 -3.02 -16.11 -5.86
CA LEU A 128 -4.03 -15.14 -6.30
C LEU A 128 -4.89 -15.64 -7.47
N GLY A 129 -4.59 -16.81 -8.06
CA GLY A 129 -5.25 -17.29 -9.28
C GLY A 129 -5.10 -16.31 -10.46
N ALA A 130 -3.97 -15.60 -10.53
CA ALA A 130 -3.78 -14.50 -11.45
C ALA A 130 -3.37 -14.95 -12.86
N ASP A 131 -4.06 -14.42 -13.87
CA ASP A 131 -3.67 -14.54 -15.29
C ASP A 131 -2.61 -13.47 -15.62
N LYS A 132 -1.59 -13.84 -16.41
CA LYS A 132 -0.50 -12.95 -16.84
C LYS A 132 -1.02 -11.63 -17.44
N LYS A 133 -2.15 -11.65 -18.15
CA LYS A 133 -2.75 -10.44 -18.74
C LYS A 133 -3.22 -9.41 -17.71
N ASN A 134 -3.36 -9.82 -16.44
CA ASN A 134 -3.82 -8.98 -15.33
C ASN A 134 -2.69 -8.49 -14.42
N PHE A 135 -1.44 -8.93 -14.63
CA PHE A 135 -0.33 -8.62 -13.71
C PHE A 135 -0.14 -7.13 -13.51
N GLU A 136 -0.01 -6.34 -14.58
CA GLU A 136 0.17 -4.89 -14.44
C GLU A 136 -0.97 -4.22 -13.67
N ARG A 137 -2.20 -4.67 -13.87
CA ARG A 137 -3.36 -4.13 -13.15
C ARG A 137 -3.27 -4.45 -11.66
N ILE A 138 -2.94 -5.69 -11.31
CA ILE A 138 -2.79 -6.13 -9.92
C ILE A 138 -1.62 -5.40 -9.25
N ILE A 139 -0.46 -5.32 -9.91
CA ILE A 139 0.72 -4.61 -9.39
C ILE A 139 0.37 -3.13 -9.14
N LYS A 140 -0.32 -2.46 -10.07
CA LYS A 140 -0.75 -1.06 -9.87
C LYS A 140 -1.67 -0.90 -8.65
N GLN A 141 -2.54 -1.88 -8.37
CA GLN A 141 -3.41 -1.87 -7.20
C GLN A 141 -2.62 -2.08 -5.89
N GLU A 142 -1.65 -3.00 -5.89
CA GLU A 142 -0.77 -3.23 -4.74
C GLU A 142 0.14 -2.03 -4.48
N LEU A 143 0.69 -1.40 -5.52
CA LEU A 143 1.47 -0.17 -5.40
C LEU A 143 0.62 1.00 -4.88
N ASP A 144 -0.63 1.16 -5.34
CA ASP A 144 -1.56 2.16 -4.81
C ASP A 144 -1.82 1.97 -3.31
N THR A 145 -2.07 0.72 -2.90
CA THR A 145 -2.28 0.35 -1.50
C THR A 145 -1.02 0.64 -0.66
N TYR A 146 0.15 0.24 -1.16
CA TYR A 146 1.42 0.50 -0.46
C TYR A 146 1.77 1.99 -0.40
N ASN A 147 1.46 2.77 -1.44
CA ASN A 147 1.62 4.22 -1.43
C ASN A 147 0.78 4.87 -0.32
N LYS A 148 -0.48 4.46 -0.16
CA LYS A 148 -1.32 4.96 0.95
C LYS A 148 -0.75 4.57 2.31
N TYR A 149 -0.33 3.31 2.46
CA TYR A 149 0.32 2.83 3.69
C TYR A 149 1.54 3.67 4.07
N VAL A 150 2.50 3.83 3.14
CA VAL A 150 3.78 4.50 3.45
C VAL A 150 3.62 6.00 3.70
N ASN A 151 2.55 6.62 3.19
CA ASN A 151 2.21 8.02 3.48
C ASN A 151 1.28 8.20 4.70
N GLY A 152 0.91 7.11 5.39
CA GLY A 152 0.00 7.17 6.55
C GLY A 152 -1.47 7.43 6.18
N GLU A 153 -1.86 7.23 4.92
CA GLU A 153 -3.23 7.36 4.42
C GLU A 153 -4.04 6.07 4.67
N VAL A 154 -3.99 5.58 5.91
CA VAL A 154 -4.78 4.45 6.39
C VAL A 154 -5.74 4.98 7.44
N TYR A 155 -7.00 4.58 7.38
CA TYR A 155 -8.06 5.15 8.21
C TYR A 155 -8.63 4.14 9.19
N ALA A 156 -9.12 4.65 10.31
CA ALA A 156 -9.88 3.94 11.31
C ALA A 156 -11.13 4.74 11.67
N PHE A 157 -12.24 4.05 11.93
CA PHE A 157 -13.46 4.68 12.42
C PHE A 157 -13.82 4.21 13.82
N ASN A 158 -14.52 5.08 14.55
CA ASN A 158 -15.20 4.76 15.79
C ASN A 158 -16.63 5.33 15.73
N LEU A 159 -17.62 4.47 15.98
CA LEU A 159 -19.04 4.77 15.93
C LEU A 159 -19.66 4.63 17.31
N CYS A 160 -20.38 5.67 17.74
CA CYS A 160 -21.13 5.70 19.00
C CYS A 160 -22.64 5.93 18.76
N ASP A 161 -23.46 5.51 19.73
CA ASP A 161 -24.88 5.79 19.76
C ASP A 161 -25.19 7.24 20.20
N GLU A 162 -26.48 7.57 20.32
CA GLU A 162 -26.96 8.88 20.76
C GLU A 162 -26.72 9.19 22.24
N HIS A 163 -26.18 8.24 23.00
CA HIS A 163 -25.82 8.39 24.41
C HIS A 163 -24.29 8.34 24.62
N GLY A 164 -23.52 8.17 23.54
CA GLY A 164 -22.07 8.05 23.56
C GLY A 164 -21.56 6.65 23.87
N ALA A 165 -22.41 5.63 23.88
CA ALA A 165 -21.97 4.25 24.00
C ALA A 165 -21.35 3.78 22.68
N HIS A 166 -20.21 3.09 22.78
CA HIS A 166 -19.55 2.46 21.63
C HIS A 166 -20.49 1.45 20.95
N ILE A 167 -20.58 1.55 19.62
CA ILE A 167 -21.33 0.62 18.77
C ILE A 167 -20.34 -0.29 18.04
N ASP A 168 -19.41 0.31 17.29
CA ASP A 168 -18.47 -0.41 16.44
C ASP A 168 -17.24 0.44 16.14
N SER A 169 -16.15 -0.22 15.78
CA SER A 169 -14.91 0.41 15.36
C SER A 169 -14.08 -0.58 14.55
N CYS A 170 -13.48 -0.11 13.47
CA CYS A 170 -12.57 -0.90 12.65
C CYS A 170 -11.46 -0.01 12.08
N SER A 171 -10.33 -0.60 11.69
CA SER A 171 -9.17 0.09 11.11
C SER A 171 -8.65 -0.63 9.88
N GLY A 172 -7.57 -0.13 9.26
CA GLY A 172 -6.98 -0.73 8.06
C GLY A 172 -7.68 -0.34 6.74
N PHE A 173 -8.38 0.79 6.69
CA PHE A 173 -9.02 1.26 5.46
C PHE A 173 -8.06 2.09 4.61
N TYR A 174 -7.76 1.64 3.39
CA TYR A 174 -6.94 2.39 2.41
C TYR A 174 -7.76 3.38 1.56
N ASN A 175 -9.08 3.36 1.69
CA ASN A 175 -9.98 4.34 1.13
C ASN A 175 -11.01 4.70 2.19
N ILE A 176 -11.07 5.97 2.57
CA ILE A 176 -11.97 6.45 3.63
C ILE A 176 -13.44 6.15 3.31
N GLU A 177 -13.81 6.09 2.03
CA GLU A 177 -15.19 5.83 1.61
C GLU A 177 -15.61 4.37 1.83
N ASP A 178 -14.66 3.42 1.89
CA ASP A 178 -14.95 2.01 2.13
C ASP A 178 -15.52 1.77 3.55
N ILE A 179 -15.29 2.71 4.48
CA ILE A 179 -15.89 2.71 5.83
C ILE A 179 -17.42 2.63 5.77
N LYS A 180 -18.05 3.20 4.73
CA LYS A 180 -19.52 3.16 4.56
C LYS A 180 -20.08 1.75 4.57
N GLU A 181 -19.36 0.76 4.10
CA GLU A 181 -19.81 -0.64 4.08
C GLU A 181 -20.06 -1.20 5.49
N TYR A 182 -19.42 -0.60 6.50
CA TYR A 182 -19.47 -1.01 7.91
C TYR A 182 -20.42 -0.14 8.74
N LEU A 183 -20.99 0.92 8.15
CA LEU A 183 -21.87 1.85 8.86
C LEU A 183 -23.37 1.54 8.63
N PRO A 184 -24.25 1.91 9.58
CA PRO A 184 -25.70 1.84 9.37
C PRO A 184 -26.16 2.59 8.11
N LYS A 185 -27.30 2.17 7.54
CA LYS A 185 -27.83 2.72 6.26
C LYS A 185 -27.99 4.24 6.24
N GLU A 186 -28.19 4.88 7.39
CA GLU A 186 -28.32 6.34 7.52
C GLU A 186 -27.05 7.12 7.18
N TRP A 187 -25.89 6.44 7.04
CA TRP A 187 -24.59 7.04 6.72
C TRP A 187 -24.22 6.95 5.23
N GLN A 188 -24.98 6.23 4.42
CA GLN A 188 -24.61 5.91 3.03
C GLN A 188 -24.54 7.13 2.10
N ASN A 189 -25.26 8.21 2.42
CA ASN A 189 -25.27 9.45 1.63
C ASN A 189 -24.34 10.53 2.20
N GLU A 190 -23.64 10.24 3.30
CA GLU A 190 -22.69 11.17 3.92
C GLU A 190 -21.35 11.13 3.16
N ASP A 191 -20.54 12.19 3.26
CA ASP A 191 -19.15 12.17 2.79
C ASP A 191 -18.27 11.76 3.99
N MET A 192 -17.47 10.69 3.88
CA MET A 192 -16.67 10.23 5.03
C MET A 192 -15.56 11.21 5.39
N GLN A 193 -15.10 12.04 4.44
CA GLN A 193 -14.11 13.08 4.69
C GLN A 193 -14.61 14.13 5.70
N ASP A 194 -15.93 14.37 5.77
CA ASP A 194 -16.50 15.30 6.75
C ASP A 194 -16.32 14.81 8.20
N TYR A 195 -15.97 13.54 8.40
CA TYR A 195 -15.79 12.91 9.71
C TYR A 195 -14.32 12.65 10.05
N LEU A 196 -13.39 12.97 9.14
CA LEU A 196 -11.96 12.89 9.40
C LEU A 196 -11.53 13.98 10.41
N ILE A 197 -10.89 13.55 11.48
CA ILE A 197 -10.29 14.42 12.48
C ILE A 197 -8.83 14.64 12.08
N LEU A 198 -8.49 15.89 11.78
CA LEU A 198 -7.10 16.31 11.59
C LEU A 198 -6.51 16.57 12.98
N ASN A 199 -5.56 15.74 13.38
CA ASN A 199 -4.78 15.92 14.61
C ASN A 199 -3.80 17.10 14.48
#